data_AF-A0A956KIE2-F1
#
_entry.id   AF-A0A956KIE2-F1
#
_cell.length_a   1.000
_cell.length_b   1.000
_cell.length_c   1.000
_cell.angle_alpha   90.00
_cell.angle_beta   90.00
_cell.angle_gamma   90.00
#
_symmetry.space_group_name_H-M   'P 1'
#
loop_
_entity.id
_entity.type
_entity.pdbx_description
1 polymer ?
#
loop_
_entity_poly.entity_id
_entity_poly.type
_entity_poly.pdbx_seq_one_letter_code
_entity_poly.pdbx_strand_id
1 'polypeptide(L)'
;PYVESGMKFFVAKVDVEKVQFVAKPDGGQRASLSPLRFHYDSDEFSLPVRLGLINAQGPQDLLIHILAPEHRYQVANYPNVTIPTNLVVKDQTREHFGEFYVSLLDHTLAQNPKAVVTEYAWSAAGCDPCPEPALAYDELLMLGANLLPRYADSFGPDGKALPETDDLSWRLPQDFVLTRLHARYDKDSLGEDLVFEQAGGLIGGGGVPFDRGKLDPAVDTAGTYNRFQARYAMLHFWEGAVQCKDPLWDSWGGPPSGQQDEGTAVARDLAFVDRGASLGSYVSQSAHQTLKLAGEPPADDRPPRLEGDKAPPERGGDAKEVGDKPAEGDKGCKCSAEQTPAQGLLGLGGLALLGLLRRRRRT
;
A
#
# COMPACT_ATOMS: atom_id res chain seq x y z
N PRO A 1 -14.45 -26.71 22.82
CA PRO A 1 -13.68 -25.53 23.25
C PRO A 1 -14.56 -24.28 23.42
N TYR A 2 -15.15 -23.73 22.35
CA TYR A 2 -15.83 -22.43 22.44
C TYR A 2 -17.12 -22.42 23.27
N VAL A 3 -17.95 -23.48 23.19
CA VAL A 3 -19.15 -23.58 24.06
C VAL A 3 -18.73 -23.70 25.53
N GLU A 4 -17.68 -24.47 25.80
CA GLU A 4 -17.14 -24.69 27.15
C GLU A 4 -16.53 -23.40 27.74
N SER A 5 -15.99 -22.52 26.89
CA SER A 5 -15.52 -21.18 27.27
C SER A 5 -16.65 -20.12 27.30
N GLY A 6 -17.91 -20.54 27.20
CA GLY A 6 -19.08 -19.66 27.32
C GLY A 6 -19.47 -18.90 26.05
N MET A 7 -18.76 -19.11 24.93
CA MET A 7 -19.10 -18.47 23.66
C MET A 7 -20.40 -19.01 23.06
N LYS A 8 -21.06 -18.18 22.26
CA LYS A 8 -22.26 -18.53 21.51
C LYS A 8 -21.97 -18.53 20.02
N PHE A 9 -22.62 -19.44 19.30
CA PHE A 9 -22.53 -19.48 17.84
C PHE A 9 -23.63 -18.61 17.24
N PHE A 10 -23.21 -17.65 16.41
CA PHE A 10 -24.10 -16.98 15.48
C PHE A 10 -24.16 -17.81 14.19
N VAL A 11 -25.36 -18.25 13.81
CA VAL A 11 -25.57 -19.06 12.60
C VAL A 11 -26.40 -18.24 11.62
N ALA A 12 -25.82 -17.90 10.49
CA ALA A 12 -26.52 -17.27 9.37
C ALA A 12 -26.89 -18.33 8.32
N LYS A 13 -28.16 -18.34 7.90
CA LYS A 13 -28.62 -19.18 6.79
C LYS A 13 -28.50 -18.42 5.48
N VAL A 14 -27.82 -19.01 4.51
CA VAL A 14 -27.64 -18.42 3.18
C VAL A 14 -28.77 -18.87 2.26
N ASP A 15 -29.35 -17.92 1.53
CA ASP A 15 -30.28 -18.16 0.44
C ASP A 15 -29.50 -18.47 -0.84
N VAL A 16 -29.43 -19.75 -1.20
CA VAL A 16 -28.59 -20.24 -2.31
C VAL A 16 -29.02 -19.71 -3.67
N GLU A 17 -30.29 -19.30 -3.83
CA GLU A 17 -30.81 -18.74 -5.09
C GLU A 17 -30.24 -17.34 -5.38
N LYS A 18 -29.70 -16.67 -4.36
CA LYS A 18 -29.11 -15.32 -4.45
C LYS A 18 -27.59 -15.32 -4.41
N VAL A 19 -26.97 -16.49 -4.28
CA VAL A 19 -25.52 -16.61 -4.27
C VAL A 19 -25.00 -16.32 -5.67
N GLN A 20 -24.12 -15.34 -5.77
CA GLN A 20 -23.40 -15.06 -7.00
C GLN A 20 -22.14 -15.91 -7.06
N PHE A 21 -21.85 -16.49 -8.22
CA PHE A 21 -20.60 -17.20 -8.44
C PHE A 21 -19.66 -16.32 -9.25
N VAL A 22 -18.48 -16.03 -8.69
CA VAL A 22 -17.42 -15.29 -9.38
C VAL A 22 -16.40 -16.26 -9.93
N ALA A 23 -15.90 -15.97 -11.14
CA ALA A 23 -14.85 -16.75 -11.77
C ALA A 23 -13.54 -16.57 -10.98
N LYS A 24 -12.82 -17.67 -10.79
CA LYS A 24 -11.47 -17.69 -10.26
C LYS A 24 -10.46 -17.56 -11.41
N PRO A 25 -9.22 -17.11 -11.13
CA PRO A 25 -8.15 -17.09 -12.12
C PRO A 25 -7.87 -18.47 -12.76
N ASP A 26 -8.08 -19.56 -12.02
CA ASP A 26 -7.88 -20.95 -12.47
C ASP A 26 -9.03 -21.51 -13.33
N GLY A 27 -10.04 -20.69 -13.66
CA GLY A 27 -11.22 -21.10 -14.41
C GLY A 27 -12.32 -21.75 -13.57
N GLY A 28 -12.11 -21.95 -12.27
CA GLY A 28 -13.14 -22.39 -11.33
C GLY A 28 -14.16 -21.30 -11.00
N GLN A 29 -15.23 -21.67 -10.28
CA GLN A 29 -16.19 -20.71 -9.73
C GLN A 29 -16.15 -20.75 -8.19
N ARG A 30 -16.36 -19.59 -7.55
CA ARG A 30 -16.55 -19.50 -6.09
C ARG A 30 -17.83 -18.73 -5.77
N ALA A 31 -18.53 -19.19 -4.75
CA ALA A 31 -19.61 -18.42 -4.16
C ALA A 31 -19.04 -17.11 -3.59
N SER A 32 -19.69 -16.00 -3.94
CA SER A 32 -19.48 -14.69 -3.34
C SER A 32 -20.66 -14.40 -2.43
N LEU A 33 -20.37 -14.16 -1.14
CA LEU A 33 -21.37 -13.87 -0.12
C LEU A 33 -21.20 -12.44 0.36
N SER A 34 -22.31 -11.78 0.67
CA SER A 34 -22.27 -10.49 1.34
C SER A 34 -21.60 -10.63 2.71
N PRO A 35 -20.73 -9.67 3.11
CA PRO A 35 -20.13 -9.68 4.44
C PRO A 35 -21.19 -9.65 5.54
N LEU A 36 -20.94 -10.39 6.63
CA LEU A 36 -21.74 -10.30 7.85
C LEU A 36 -21.16 -9.19 8.73
N ARG A 37 -22.02 -8.28 9.18
CA ARG A 37 -21.66 -7.25 10.17
C ARG A 37 -22.44 -7.51 11.45
N PHE A 38 -21.72 -7.59 12.57
CA PHE A 38 -22.29 -7.68 13.91
C PHE A 38 -21.36 -6.96 14.88
N HIS A 39 -21.87 -6.60 16.05
CA HIS A 39 -21.09 -6.02 17.14
C HIS A 39 -21.50 -6.68 18.45
N TYR A 40 -20.55 -6.76 19.37
CA TYR A 40 -20.74 -7.28 20.71
C TYR A 40 -19.67 -6.67 21.61
N ASP A 41 -19.97 -6.59 22.91
CA ASP A 41 -19.01 -6.17 23.90
C ASP A 41 -18.24 -7.39 24.43
N SER A 42 -16.92 -7.22 24.62
CA SER A 42 -16.06 -8.25 25.20
C SER A 42 -14.88 -7.60 25.92
N ASP A 43 -14.45 -8.22 27.01
CA ASP A 43 -13.25 -7.82 27.74
C ASP A 43 -11.96 -8.21 26.99
N GLU A 44 -12.06 -9.13 26.03
CA GLU A 44 -10.94 -9.62 25.22
C GLU A 44 -11.16 -9.29 23.75
N PHE A 45 -10.15 -8.68 23.12
CA PHE A 45 -10.16 -8.46 21.69
C PHE A 45 -9.44 -9.63 20.99
N SER A 46 -10.21 -10.62 20.54
CA SER A 46 -9.69 -11.81 19.88
C SER A 46 -10.50 -12.21 18.65
N LEU A 47 -9.84 -12.95 17.73
CA LEU A 47 -10.46 -13.55 16.57
C LEU A 47 -10.46 -15.08 16.70
N PRO A 48 -11.63 -15.69 16.89
CA PRO A 48 -11.77 -17.14 16.96
C PRO A 48 -11.51 -17.78 15.59
N VAL A 49 -10.39 -18.51 15.45
CA VAL A 49 -9.99 -19.13 14.17
C VAL A 49 -9.94 -20.65 14.22
N ARG A 50 -9.87 -21.26 15.41
CA ARG A 50 -9.57 -22.70 15.57
C ARG A 50 -10.52 -23.65 14.86
N LEU A 51 -11.81 -23.29 14.77
CA LEU A 51 -12.77 -24.12 14.03
C LEU A 51 -12.56 -24.10 12.52
N GLY A 52 -12.06 -22.97 11.97
CA GLY A 52 -11.63 -22.90 10.58
C GLY A 52 -10.43 -23.80 10.32
N LEU A 53 -9.47 -23.84 11.25
CA LEU A 53 -8.24 -24.64 11.15
C LEU A 53 -8.53 -26.14 11.06
N ILE A 54 -9.43 -26.66 11.91
CA ILE A 54 -9.77 -28.09 11.97
C ILE A 54 -10.34 -28.59 10.64
N ASN A 55 -11.00 -27.73 9.88
CA ASN A 55 -11.64 -28.07 8.61
C ASN A 55 -10.80 -27.68 7.39
N ALA A 56 -9.58 -27.17 7.60
CA ALA A 56 -8.72 -26.70 6.51
C ALA A 56 -8.18 -27.88 5.70
N GLN A 57 -8.40 -27.86 4.38
CA GLN A 57 -7.85 -28.86 3.44
C GLN A 57 -6.41 -28.55 3.00
N GLY A 58 -5.84 -27.45 3.50
CA GLY A 58 -4.51 -26.94 3.19
C GLY A 58 -4.30 -25.56 3.82
N PRO A 59 -3.17 -24.90 3.53
CA PRO A 59 -2.91 -23.56 4.03
C PRO A 59 -3.94 -22.55 3.56
N GLN A 60 -4.35 -21.64 4.44
CA GLN A 60 -5.29 -20.57 4.19
C GLN A 60 -4.69 -19.22 4.55
N ASP A 61 -5.01 -18.21 3.75
CA ASP A 61 -4.67 -16.82 4.00
C ASP A 61 -5.80 -16.16 4.79
N LEU A 62 -5.45 -15.54 5.92
CA LEU A 62 -6.34 -14.75 6.75
C LEU A 62 -5.85 -13.32 6.80
N LEU A 63 -6.63 -12.44 6.17
CA LEU A 63 -6.44 -11.00 6.20
C LEU A 63 -7.30 -10.39 7.28
N ILE A 64 -6.69 -9.60 8.14
CA ILE A 64 -7.35 -8.93 9.26
C ILE A 64 -7.09 -7.44 9.10
N HIS A 65 -8.18 -6.68 9.01
CA HIS A 65 -8.15 -5.22 9.01
C HIS A 65 -8.69 -4.74 10.35
N ILE A 66 -7.83 -4.08 11.12
CA ILE A 66 -8.19 -3.49 12.40
C ILE A 66 -8.24 -1.98 12.19
N LEU A 67 -9.41 -1.41 12.43
CA LEU A 67 -9.62 0.03 12.52
C LEU A 67 -9.78 0.38 14.00
N ALA A 68 -8.84 1.14 14.54
CA ALA A 68 -8.89 1.58 15.92
C ALA A 68 -8.49 3.05 16.07
N PRO A 69 -9.11 3.81 16.99
CA PRO A 69 -8.66 5.15 17.31
C PRO A 69 -7.23 5.14 17.88
N GLU A 70 -6.38 6.03 17.36
CA GLU A 70 -5.03 6.40 17.80
C GLU A 70 -3.95 5.32 17.71
N HIS A 71 -4.32 4.04 17.78
CA HIS A 71 -3.38 2.94 17.93
C HIS A 71 -3.49 1.94 16.79
N ARG A 72 -2.34 1.42 16.37
CA ARG A 72 -2.32 0.15 15.63
C ARG A 72 -2.46 -1.03 16.59
N TYR A 73 -2.83 -2.17 16.04
CA TYR A 73 -2.89 -3.42 16.79
C TYR A 73 -1.90 -4.44 16.23
N GLN A 74 -1.54 -5.40 17.07
CA GLN A 74 -0.76 -6.57 16.67
C GLN A 74 -1.29 -7.79 17.43
N VAL A 75 -0.81 -8.99 17.12
CA VAL A 75 -1.21 -10.17 17.89
C VAL A 75 -0.35 -10.30 19.15
N ALA A 76 -0.96 -10.58 20.30
CA ALA A 76 -0.26 -10.71 21.57
C ALA A 76 0.38 -12.10 21.77
N ASN A 77 -0.19 -13.13 21.13
CA ASN A 77 0.14 -14.54 21.39
C ASN A 77 0.89 -15.25 20.25
N TYR A 78 1.33 -14.50 19.24
CA TYR A 78 2.16 -15.01 18.15
C TYR A 78 3.29 -14.03 17.81
N PRO A 79 4.39 -14.48 17.19
CA PRO A 79 5.43 -13.57 16.70
C PRO A 79 4.84 -12.55 15.71
N ASN A 80 5.23 -11.29 15.84
CA ASN A 80 4.87 -10.25 14.88
C ASN A 80 6.09 -9.90 14.03
N VAL A 81 5.90 -9.87 12.72
CA VAL A 81 6.91 -9.38 11.78
C VAL A 81 6.27 -8.42 10.81
N THR A 82 7.06 -7.59 10.16
CA THR A 82 6.59 -6.80 9.02
C THR A 82 6.93 -7.51 7.73
N ILE A 83 6.10 -7.30 6.71
CA ILE A 83 6.50 -7.71 5.36
C ILE A 83 7.71 -6.87 4.95
N PRO A 84 8.77 -7.46 4.35
CA PRO A 84 9.88 -6.69 3.82
C PRO A 84 9.36 -5.61 2.87
N THR A 85 9.81 -4.38 3.06
CA THR A 85 9.33 -3.21 2.33
C THR A 85 10.48 -2.45 1.68
N ASN A 86 10.15 -1.46 0.87
CA ASN A 86 11.12 -0.63 0.15
C ASN A 86 12.10 -1.46 -0.71
N LEU A 87 11.61 -2.55 -1.30
CA LEU A 87 12.42 -3.38 -2.20
C LEU A 87 12.39 -2.82 -3.62
N VAL A 88 13.54 -2.81 -4.27
CA VAL A 88 13.63 -2.51 -5.70
C VAL A 88 13.36 -3.79 -6.50
N VAL A 89 12.33 -3.76 -7.33
CA VAL A 89 11.87 -4.89 -8.15
C VAL A 89 12.11 -4.64 -9.63
N LYS A 90 12.17 -5.70 -10.42
CA LYS A 90 12.31 -5.65 -11.88
C LYS A 90 11.00 -5.27 -12.53
N ASP A 91 11.07 -4.72 -13.75
CA ASP A 91 9.91 -4.23 -14.50
C ASP A 91 8.82 -5.30 -14.71
N GLN A 92 9.21 -6.55 -15.00
CA GLN A 92 8.27 -7.68 -15.15
C GLN A 92 7.35 -7.91 -13.93
N THR A 93 7.76 -7.42 -12.75
CA THR A 93 6.97 -7.55 -11.52
C THR A 93 5.62 -6.86 -11.64
N ARG A 94 5.47 -5.83 -12.48
CA ARG A 94 4.18 -5.15 -12.67
C ARG A 94 3.08 -6.07 -13.20
N GLU A 95 3.43 -6.98 -14.11
CA GLU A 95 2.51 -7.94 -14.72
C GLU A 95 2.25 -9.15 -13.80
N HIS A 96 3.19 -9.40 -12.88
CA HIS A 96 3.22 -10.56 -12.00
C HIS A 96 3.19 -10.17 -10.51
N PHE A 97 2.55 -9.05 -10.18
CA PHE A 97 2.69 -8.47 -8.85
C PHE A 97 2.16 -9.40 -7.75
N GLY A 98 1.07 -10.11 -8.01
CA GLY A 98 0.54 -11.12 -7.09
C GLY A 98 1.55 -12.24 -6.81
N GLU A 99 2.20 -12.78 -7.85
CA GLU A 99 3.13 -13.91 -7.76
C GLU A 99 4.40 -13.50 -6.99
N PHE A 100 4.92 -12.32 -7.30
CA PHE A 100 5.97 -11.69 -6.51
C PHE A 100 5.56 -11.59 -5.04
N TYR A 101 4.39 -11.02 -4.75
CA TYR A 101 3.97 -10.77 -3.38
C TYR A 101 3.82 -12.06 -2.58
N VAL A 102 3.17 -13.08 -3.13
CA VAL A 102 2.99 -14.36 -2.42
C VAL A 102 4.33 -15.07 -2.22
N SER A 103 5.26 -14.99 -3.18
CA SER A 103 6.61 -15.55 -3.01
C SER A 103 7.42 -14.81 -1.92
N LEU A 104 7.24 -13.49 -1.78
CA LEU A 104 7.84 -12.69 -0.71
C LEU A 104 7.25 -13.03 0.66
N LEU A 105 5.92 -13.19 0.73
CA LEU A 105 5.22 -13.60 1.94
C LEU A 105 5.68 -14.99 2.38
N ASP A 106 5.74 -15.95 1.47
CA ASP A 106 6.18 -17.32 1.77
C ASP A 106 7.65 -17.35 2.24
N HIS A 107 8.54 -16.56 1.61
CA HIS A 107 9.91 -16.38 2.09
C HIS A 107 9.96 -15.79 3.50
N THR A 108 9.13 -14.77 3.78
CA THR A 108 9.05 -14.12 5.09
C THR A 108 8.58 -15.09 6.18
N LEU A 109 7.57 -15.90 5.89
CA LEU A 109 7.02 -16.90 6.82
C LEU A 109 7.96 -18.10 7.01
N ALA A 110 8.69 -18.51 5.97
CA ALA A 110 9.71 -19.56 6.09
C ALA A 110 10.83 -19.16 7.07
N GLN A 111 11.17 -17.87 7.11
CA GLN A 111 12.16 -17.32 8.06
C GLN A 111 11.55 -17.04 9.44
N ASN A 112 10.23 -16.87 9.52
CA ASN A 112 9.52 -16.52 10.75
C ASN A 112 8.30 -17.43 10.96
N PRO A 113 8.52 -18.71 11.35
CA PRO A 113 7.42 -19.66 11.50
C PRO A 113 6.35 -19.15 12.48
N LYS A 114 5.08 -19.31 12.09
CA LYS A 114 3.88 -18.88 12.85
C LYS A 114 3.72 -17.38 13.07
N ALA A 115 4.54 -16.56 12.43
CA ALA A 115 4.42 -15.12 12.57
C ALA A 115 3.15 -14.60 11.90
N VAL A 116 2.58 -13.55 12.47
CA VAL A 116 1.57 -12.72 11.82
C VAL A 116 2.28 -11.50 11.23
N VAL A 117 2.03 -11.27 9.94
CA VAL A 117 2.74 -10.29 9.14
C VAL A 117 1.94 -9.00 9.11
N THR A 118 2.55 -7.89 9.51
CA THR A 118 1.97 -6.56 9.30
C THR A 118 2.34 -6.09 7.89
N GLU A 119 1.31 -5.78 7.10
CA GLU A 119 1.45 -5.31 5.70
C GLU A 119 1.19 -3.80 5.59
N TYR A 120 0.43 -3.23 6.52
CA TYR A 120 0.09 -1.81 6.53
C TYR A 120 -0.25 -1.34 7.95
N ALA A 121 0.20 -0.15 8.32
CA ALA A 121 -0.22 0.58 9.51
C ALA A 121 -0.07 2.09 9.26
N TRP A 122 -1.20 2.79 9.07
CA TRP A 122 -1.24 4.23 8.82
C TRP A 122 -2.57 4.82 9.31
N SER A 123 -2.63 6.15 9.48
CA SER A 123 -3.90 6.86 9.60
C SER A 123 -4.88 6.46 8.48
N ALA A 124 -6.15 6.30 8.82
CA ALA A 124 -7.21 6.00 7.86
C ALA A 124 -7.48 7.18 6.89
N ALA A 125 -7.03 8.38 7.23
CA ALA A 125 -7.21 9.59 6.44
C ALA A 125 -6.16 9.81 5.33
N GLY A 126 -5.14 8.95 5.20
CA GLY A 126 -4.14 9.13 4.16
C GLY A 126 -3.03 8.09 4.11
N CYS A 127 -2.13 8.29 3.14
CA CYS A 127 -0.95 7.49 2.84
C CYS A 127 -0.03 8.29 1.91
N ASP A 128 1.21 7.82 1.71
CA ASP A 128 2.11 8.37 0.69
C ASP A 128 3.14 7.31 0.23
N PRO A 129 3.10 6.84 -1.03
CA PRO A 129 2.05 7.09 -2.02
C PRO A 129 0.74 6.38 -1.67
N CYS A 130 -0.40 6.92 -2.10
CA CYS A 130 -1.70 6.26 -1.97
C CYS A 130 -2.09 5.56 -3.27
N PRO A 131 -2.31 4.24 -3.27
CA PRO A 131 -2.82 3.54 -4.45
C PRO A 131 -4.33 3.72 -4.64
N GLU A 132 -5.06 3.98 -3.56
CA GLU A 132 -6.50 4.21 -3.57
C GLU A 132 -6.81 5.40 -2.62
N PRO A 133 -7.97 6.07 -2.77
CA PRO A 133 -8.38 7.11 -1.84
C PRO A 133 -8.40 6.62 -0.38
N ALA A 134 -8.12 7.53 0.54
CA ALA A 134 -8.25 7.27 1.97
C ALA A 134 -9.71 6.94 2.36
N LEU A 135 -9.89 6.29 3.52
CA LEU A 135 -11.22 5.91 4.00
C LEU A 135 -12.06 7.16 4.27
N ALA A 136 -13.24 7.19 3.65
CA ALA A 136 -14.20 8.25 3.81
C ALA A 136 -14.98 8.10 5.13
N TYR A 137 -15.57 9.21 5.58
CA TYR A 137 -16.38 9.26 6.78
C TYR A 137 -17.52 8.23 6.78
N ASP A 138 -18.26 8.15 5.68
CA ASP A 138 -19.39 7.23 5.51
C ASP A 138 -18.97 5.75 5.47
N GLU A 139 -17.78 5.46 4.94
CA GLU A 139 -17.18 4.12 5.00
C GLU A 139 -16.88 3.72 6.44
N LEU A 140 -16.33 4.62 7.26
CA LEU A 140 -16.11 4.37 8.69
C LEU A 140 -17.43 4.13 9.45
N LEU A 141 -18.50 4.88 9.12
CA LEU A 141 -19.83 4.61 9.68
C LEU A 141 -20.37 3.24 9.24
N MET A 142 -20.14 2.86 7.98
CA MET A 142 -20.51 1.55 7.44
C MET A 142 -19.75 0.41 8.14
N LEU A 143 -18.52 0.65 8.56
CA LEU A 143 -17.70 -0.27 9.36
C LEU A 143 -18.01 -0.22 10.87
N GLY A 144 -18.88 0.70 11.30
CA GLY A 144 -19.42 0.75 12.65
C GLY A 144 -18.72 1.71 13.61
N ALA A 145 -18.00 2.72 13.11
CA ALA A 145 -17.37 3.73 13.96
C ALA A 145 -18.35 4.41 14.93
N ASN A 146 -19.61 4.61 14.52
CA ASN A 146 -20.69 5.17 15.35
C ASN A 146 -21.15 4.25 16.50
N LEU A 147 -20.75 2.99 16.50
CA LEU A 147 -21.07 2.04 17.57
C LEU A 147 -20.02 2.06 18.68
N LEU A 148 -18.86 2.68 18.46
CA LEU A 148 -17.81 2.73 19.47
C LEU A 148 -18.18 3.70 20.59
N PRO A 149 -17.95 3.34 21.87
CA PRO A 149 -18.28 4.22 23.01
C PRO A 149 -17.70 5.64 22.89
N ARG A 150 -16.51 5.78 22.30
CA ARG A 150 -15.85 7.07 22.06
C ARG A 150 -16.66 8.03 21.17
N TYR A 151 -17.47 7.49 20.26
CA TYR A 151 -18.20 8.29 19.27
C TYR A 151 -19.72 8.17 19.41
N ALA A 152 -20.24 7.21 20.17
CA ALA A 152 -21.67 6.93 20.26
C ALA A 152 -22.50 8.17 20.63
N ASP A 153 -22.01 8.99 21.58
CA ASP A 153 -22.69 10.22 22.01
C ASP A 153 -22.70 11.33 20.95
N SER A 154 -21.94 11.18 19.86
CA SER A 154 -21.96 12.09 18.71
C SER A 154 -23.09 11.81 17.72
N PHE A 155 -23.85 10.72 17.92
CA PHE A 155 -24.92 10.30 17.02
C PHE A 155 -26.28 10.28 17.72
N GLY A 156 -27.30 10.78 17.02
CA GLY A 156 -28.68 10.69 17.48
C GLY A 156 -29.26 9.27 17.37
N PRO A 157 -30.47 9.03 17.91
CA PRO A 157 -31.14 7.72 17.80
C PRO A 157 -31.41 7.26 16.37
N ASP A 158 -31.42 8.17 15.40
CA ASP A 158 -31.56 7.87 13.97
C ASP A 158 -30.22 7.53 13.29
N GLY A 159 -29.14 7.44 14.06
CA GLY A 159 -27.79 7.10 13.59
C GLY A 159 -27.10 8.23 12.84
N LYS A 160 -27.66 9.44 12.84
CA LYS A 160 -27.05 10.62 12.21
C LYS A 160 -26.21 11.40 13.21
N ALA A 161 -25.15 12.03 12.71
CA ALA A 161 -24.34 12.93 13.52
C ALA A 161 -25.20 14.09 14.06
N LEU A 162 -24.98 14.45 15.32
CA LEU A 162 -25.67 15.56 15.97
C LEU A 162 -25.14 16.91 15.44
N PRO A 163 -25.96 17.97 15.38
CA PRO A 163 -25.55 19.28 14.87
C PRO A 163 -24.32 19.87 15.57
N GLU A 164 -24.14 19.60 16.85
CA GLU A 164 -22.98 20.01 17.66
C GLU A 164 -21.67 19.30 17.29
N THR A 165 -21.68 18.32 16.38
CA THR A 165 -20.53 17.51 15.96
C THR A 165 -20.12 17.75 14.51
N ASP A 166 -20.23 19.01 14.06
CA ASP A 166 -19.93 19.43 12.68
C ASP A 166 -18.46 19.10 12.25
N ASP A 167 -17.56 18.94 13.21
CA ASP A 167 -16.16 18.56 12.99
C ASP A 167 -15.94 17.05 12.78
N LEU A 168 -16.91 16.21 13.12
CA LEU A 168 -16.75 14.76 13.17
C LEU A 168 -16.41 14.18 11.78
N SER A 169 -16.95 14.78 10.72
CA SER A 169 -16.72 14.32 9.35
C SER A 169 -15.25 14.33 8.93
N TRP A 170 -14.47 15.31 9.38
CA TRP A 170 -13.05 15.42 9.07
C TRP A 170 -12.16 14.83 10.17
N ARG A 171 -12.61 14.89 11.43
CA ARG A 171 -11.85 14.36 12.57
C ARG A 171 -11.87 12.83 12.63
N LEU A 172 -13.00 12.21 12.34
CA LEU A 172 -13.16 10.76 12.48
C LEU A 172 -12.13 9.97 11.65
N PRO A 173 -11.89 10.26 10.35
CA PRO A 173 -10.83 9.55 9.62
C PRO A 173 -9.42 9.77 10.18
N GLN A 174 -9.13 10.95 10.75
CA GLN A 174 -7.81 11.28 11.31
C GLN A 174 -7.55 10.52 12.61
N ASP A 175 -8.59 10.29 13.41
CA ASP A 175 -8.49 9.57 14.66
C ASP A 175 -8.12 8.10 14.45
N PHE A 176 -8.53 7.46 13.35
CA PHE A 176 -8.35 6.03 13.16
C PHE A 176 -7.00 5.69 12.54
N VAL A 177 -6.42 4.58 13.00
CA VAL A 177 -5.32 3.87 12.36
C VAL A 177 -5.89 2.60 11.73
N LEU A 178 -5.62 2.41 10.44
CA LEU A 178 -5.86 1.16 9.74
C LEU A 178 -4.62 0.29 9.87
N THR A 179 -4.78 -0.88 10.48
CA THR A 179 -3.76 -1.93 10.51
C THR A 179 -4.22 -3.10 9.64
N ARG A 180 -3.35 -3.57 8.75
CA ARG A 180 -3.55 -4.79 7.97
C ARG A 180 -2.57 -5.85 8.42
N LEU A 181 -3.11 -6.94 8.96
CA LEU A 181 -2.36 -8.12 9.37
C LEU A 181 -2.68 -9.28 8.43
N HIS A 182 -1.68 -10.13 8.20
CA HIS A 182 -1.80 -11.33 7.39
C HIS A 182 -1.23 -12.52 8.15
N ALA A 183 -2.11 -13.46 8.49
CA ALA A 183 -1.74 -14.76 9.00
C ALA A 183 -1.95 -15.80 7.91
N ARG A 184 -0.97 -16.68 7.71
CA ARG A 184 -1.14 -17.87 6.87
C ARG A 184 -1.12 -19.09 7.75
N TYR A 185 -2.18 -19.89 7.69
CA TYR A 185 -2.36 -20.99 8.62
C TYR A 185 -2.75 -22.31 7.97
N ASP A 186 -2.39 -23.39 8.63
CA ASP A 186 -2.90 -24.72 8.37
C ASP A 186 -3.23 -25.41 9.71
N LYS A 187 -3.56 -26.69 9.66
CA LYS A 187 -3.87 -27.50 10.85
C LYS A 187 -2.72 -27.60 11.87
N ASP A 188 -1.49 -27.30 11.47
CA ASP A 188 -0.27 -27.50 12.27
C ASP A 188 0.37 -26.15 12.71
N SER A 189 -0.02 -25.01 12.12
CA SER A 189 0.66 -23.73 12.35
C SER A 189 0.02 -22.79 13.38
N LEU A 190 -1.32 -22.65 13.42
CA LEU A 190 -2.04 -21.92 14.48
C LEU A 190 -2.66 -22.93 15.46
N GLY A 191 -2.34 -22.82 16.74
CA GLY A 191 -2.87 -23.73 17.78
C GLY A 191 -3.99 -23.11 18.63
N GLU A 192 -4.01 -21.78 18.65
CA GLU A 192 -4.86 -20.94 19.50
C GLU A 192 -5.49 -19.81 18.68
N ASP A 193 -6.53 -19.21 19.23
CA ASP A 193 -7.16 -18.02 18.64
C ASP A 193 -6.21 -16.84 18.62
N LEU A 194 -6.42 -15.88 17.71
CA LEU A 194 -5.58 -14.69 17.66
C LEU A 194 -6.06 -13.71 18.73
N VAL A 195 -5.19 -13.34 19.66
CA VAL A 195 -5.47 -12.31 20.66
C VAL A 195 -4.78 -11.04 20.20
N PHE A 196 -5.47 -9.91 20.23
CA PHE A 196 -4.91 -8.63 19.78
C PHE A 196 -4.58 -7.72 20.95
N GLU A 197 -3.51 -6.96 20.79
CA GLU A 197 -3.08 -5.92 21.72
C GLU A 197 -2.74 -4.63 20.98
N GLN A 198 -2.85 -3.51 21.68
CA GLN A 198 -2.37 -2.23 21.17
C GLN A 198 -0.85 -2.26 21.02
N ALA A 199 -0.35 -1.59 19.99
CA ALA A 199 1.08 -1.49 19.76
C ALA A 199 1.50 -0.06 19.38
N GLY A 200 2.77 0.26 19.63
CA GLY A 200 3.37 1.56 19.32
C GLY A 200 3.43 1.85 17.82
N GLY A 201 3.87 3.04 17.44
CA GLY A 201 3.97 3.42 16.03
C GLY A 201 4.90 2.52 15.21
N LEU A 202 4.66 2.48 13.91
CA LEU A 202 5.42 1.68 12.95
C LEU A 202 5.73 2.55 11.72
N ILE A 203 7.00 2.73 11.38
CA ILE A 203 7.43 3.60 10.30
C ILE A 203 8.30 2.82 9.32
N GLY A 204 7.95 2.84 8.03
CA GLY A 204 8.72 2.18 6.98
C GLY A 204 7.97 2.18 5.64
N GLY A 205 8.64 1.77 4.55
CA GLY A 205 7.97 1.69 3.25
C GLY A 205 7.60 3.02 2.61
N GLY A 206 8.36 4.07 2.92
CA GLY A 206 8.23 5.40 2.32
C GLY A 206 9.57 5.93 1.79
N GLY A 207 9.57 7.19 1.38
CA GLY A 207 10.77 7.91 0.95
C GLY A 207 11.13 7.74 -0.54
N VAL A 208 12.12 8.52 -0.97
CA VAL A 208 12.64 8.50 -2.34
C VAL A 208 13.92 7.67 -2.41
N PRO A 209 14.20 7.00 -3.53
CA PRO A 209 15.48 6.31 -3.68
C PRO A 209 16.65 7.30 -3.56
N PHE A 210 17.76 6.82 -3.02
CA PHE A 210 18.99 7.58 -2.79
C PHE A 210 20.20 6.72 -3.16
N ASP A 211 21.42 7.26 -3.14
CA ASP A 211 22.70 6.53 -3.34
C ASP A 211 22.59 5.32 -4.29
N ARG A 212 22.58 5.59 -5.59
CA ARG A 212 22.45 4.57 -6.65
C ARG A 212 21.16 3.75 -6.56
N GLY A 213 20.04 4.43 -6.33
CA GLY A 213 18.70 3.82 -6.34
C GLY A 213 18.40 2.90 -5.17
N LYS A 214 19.13 3.02 -4.06
CA LYS A 214 18.78 2.33 -2.81
C LYS A 214 17.51 2.95 -2.22
N LEU A 215 16.69 2.09 -1.65
CA LEU A 215 15.60 2.46 -0.75
C LEU A 215 15.91 1.85 0.61
N ASP A 216 15.59 2.57 1.68
CA ASP A 216 15.84 2.07 3.03
C ASP A 216 14.80 0.99 3.39
N PRO A 217 15.20 -0.29 3.54
CA PRO A 217 14.29 -1.37 3.87
C PRO A 217 14.00 -1.44 5.37
N ALA A 218 14.66 -0.61 6.19
CA ALA A 218 14.48 -0.63 7.63
C ALA A 218 13.05 -0.23 8.02
N VAL A 219 12.57 -0.88 9.08
CA VAL A 219 11.29 -0.56 9.70
C VAL A 219 11.56 -0.20 11.15
N ASP A 220 11.15 1.01 11.53
CA ASP A 220 11.19 1.48 12.90
C ASP A 220 9.94 1.01 13.63
N THR A 221 10.10 0.00 14.49
CA THR A 221 9.04 -0.58 15.33
C THR A 221 8.84 0.15 16.64
N ALA A 222 9.67 1.15 16.94
CA ALA A 222 9.59 2.00 18.13
C ALA A 222 9.11 3.43 17.77
N GLY A 223 8.52 3.59 16.59
CA GLY A 223 8.00 4.87 16.12
C GLY A 223 6.92 5.44 17.04
N THR A 224 6.78 6.76 17.03
CA THR A 224 5.73 7.48 17.80
C THR A 224 4.43 7.66 17.01
N TYR A 225 4.43 7.35 15.71
CA TYR A 225 3.28 7.43 14.82
C TYR A 225 3.29 6.29 13.80
N ASN A 226 2.16 6.07 13.12
CA ASN A 226 1.98 5.01 12.14
C ASN A 226 2.16 5.56 10.72
N ARG A 227 3.18 5.06 10.03
CA ARG A 227 3.52 5.37 8.65
C ARG A 227 4.24 4.19 8.01
N PHE A 228 3.61 3.04 8.03
CA PHE A 228 4.13 1.80 7.48
C PHE A 228 3.23 1.26 6.39
N GLN A 229 3.84 0.86 5.29
CA GLN A 229 3.19 0.16 4.19
C GLN A 229 4.17 -0.79 3.50
N ALA A 230 3.65 -1.87 2.94
CA ALA A 230 4.37 -2.69 1.98
C ALA A 230 4.54 -1.89 0.67
N ARG A 231 5.79 -1.52 0.35
CA ARG A 231 6.11 -0.75 -0.85
C ARG A 231 7.22 -1.42 -1.64
N TYR A 232 7.02 -1.49 -2.94
CA TYR A 232 7.99 -2.05 -3.88
C TYR A 232 8.12 -1.10 -5.05
N ALA A 233 9.35 -0.80 -5.45
CA ALA A 233 9.62 0.23 -6.46
C ALA A 233 10.33 -0.37 -7.67
N MET A 234 9.84 -0.01 -8.85
CA MET A 234 10.57 -0.19 -10.10
C MET A 234 11.33 1.10 -10.37
N LEU A 235 12.62 0.99 -10.69
CA LEU A 235 13.47 2.14 -10.97
C LEU A 235 13.76 2.22 -12.47
N HIS A 236 13.29 3.28 -13.10
CA HIS A 236 13.55 3.57 -14.51
C HIS A 236 14.77 4.49 -14.61
N PHE A 237 15.90 3.93 -15.00
CA PHE A 237 17.14 4.68 -15.19
C PHE A 237 17.11 5.46 -16.51
N TRP A 238 17.92 6.52 -16.59
CA TRP A 238 18.11 7.25 -17.83
C TRP A 238 18.88 6.38 -18.84
N GLU A 239 18.26 6.10 -19.98
CA GLU A 239 18.82 5.25 -21.04
C GLU A 239 19.51 6.07 -22.16
N GLY A 240 19.28 7.38 -22.20
CA GLY A 240 19.84 8.26 -23.21
C GLY A 240 21.33 8.56 -22.97
N ALA A 241 22.00 9.12 -23.98
CA ALA A 241 23.34 9.66 -23.79
C ALA A 241 23.32 10.80 -22.76
N VAL A 242 24.22 10.76 -21.79
CA VAL A 242 24.43 11.87 -20.83
C VAL A 242 25.20 12.98 -21.55
N GLN A 243 24.52 14.10 -21.83
CA GLN A 243 25.08 15.23 -22.58
C GLN A 243 25.40 16.44 -21.70
N CYS A 244 24.97 16.45 -20.44
CA CYS A 244 25.25 17.52 -19.52
C CYS A 244 26.67 17.41 -18.94
N LYS A 245 27.28 18.57 -18.68
CA LYS A 245 28.65 18.67 -18.15
C LYS A 245 28.78 18.15 -16.72
N ASP A 246 27.74 18.39 -15.90
CA ASP A 246 27.67 18.02 -14.49
C ASP A 246 26.34 17.29 -14.23
N PRO A 247 26.22 15.99 -14.54
CA PRO A 247 24.98 15.23 -14.36
C PRO A 247 24.61 15.09 -12.88
N LEU A 248 23.34 15.36 -12.56
CA LEU A 248 22.75 15.09 -11.26
C LEU A 248 22.17 13.67 -11.25
N TRP A 249 22.97 12.71 -10.83
CA TRP A 249 22.55 11.33 -10.63
C TRP A 249 21.64 11.19 -9.40
N ASP A 250 20.87 10.10 -9.32
CA ASP A 250 19.97 9.80 -8.20
C ASP A 250 18.94 10.90 -7.88
N SER A 251 18.62 11.74 -8.86
CA SER A 251 17.50 12.67 -8.80
C SER A 251 16.25 11.98 -9.36
N TRP A 252 15.45 11.40 -8.47
CA TRP A 252 14.27 10.62 -8.83
C TRP A 252 13.03 11.49 -9.03
N GLY A 253 12.21 11.13 -10.00
CA GLY A 253 10.94 11.79 -10.34
C GLY A 253 10.09 10.88 -11.20
N GLY A 254 9.10 11.44 -11.90
CA GLY A 254 8.29 10.70 -12.87
C GLY A 254 9.15 10.08 -13.99
N PRO A 255 8.63 9.06 -14.69
CA PRO A 255 9.42 8.31 -15.66
C PRO A 255 9.94 9.20 -16.81
N PRO A 256 11.14 8.91 -17.34
CA PRO A 256 11.74 9.71 -18.40
C PRO A 256 10.91 9.66 -19.69
N SER A 257 11.03 10.71 -20.51
CA SER A 257 10.47 10.79 -21.87
C SER A 257 8.93 10.73 -21.97
N GLY A 258 8.21 11.20 -20.95
CA GLY A 258 6.75 11.30 -21.00
C GLY A 258 6.05 9.95 -21.07
N GLN A 259 6.71 8.88 -20.62
CA GLN A 259 6.03 7.63 -20.33
C GLN A 259 4.89 7.91 -19.35
N GLN A 260 3.75 7.27 -19.58
CA GLN A 260 2.59 7.47 -18.74
C GLN A 260 2.88 6.85 -17.36
N ASP A 261 2.81 7.68 -16.32
CA ASP A 261 2.78 7.21 -14.96
C ASP A 261 1.43 6.49 -14.76
N GLU A 262 1.48 5.15 -14.70
CA GLU A 262 0.29 4.31 -14.42
C GLU A 262 -0.13 4.38 -12.95
N GLY A 263 0.61 5.11 -12.12
CA GLY A 263 0.34 5.25 -10.70
C GLY A 263 0.74 4.02 -9.89
N THR A 264 0.37 4.03 -8.61
CA THR A 264 0.65 2.91 -7.70
C THR A 264 -0.40 1.83 -7.87
N ALA A 265 0.03 0.58 -8.02
CA ALA A 265 -0.85 -0.59 -8.10
C ALA A 265 -0.93 -1.33 -6.75
N VAL A 266 -2.06 -2.01 -6.51
CA VAL A 266 -2.26 -2.89 -5.35
C VAL A 266 -2.38 -4.33 -5.83
N ALA A 267 -1.76 -5.26 -5.10
CA ALA A 267 -1.96 -6.67 -5.36
C ALA A 267 -3.36 -7.11 -4.89
N ARG A 268 -4.12 -7.73 -5.79
CA ARG A 268 -5.48 -8.23 -5.54
C ARG A 268 -5.51 -9.74 -5.65
N ASP A 269 -6.53 -10.35 -5.04
CA ASP A 269 -6.82 -11.78 -5.15
C ASP A 269 -5.64 -12.72 -4.79
N LEU A 270 -4.75 -12.25 -3.89
CA LEU A 270 -3.51 -12.93 -3.48
C LEU A 270 -3.71 -14.38 -3.01
N ALA A 271 -4.88 -14.69 -2.44
CA ALA A 271 -5.21 -16.04 -1.98
C ALA A 271 -5.37 -17.06 -3.13
N PHE A 272 -5.48 -16.60 -4.38
CA PHE A 272 -5.69 -17.43 -5.57
C PHE A 272 -4.54 -17.37 -6.58
N VAL A 273 -3.47 -16.66 -6.23
CA VAL A 273 -2.29 -16.55 -7.09
C VAL A 273 -1.44 -17.81 -6.96
N ASP A 274 -0.83 -18.23 -8.07
CA ASP A 274 0.14 -19.33 -8.07
C ASP A 274 1.35 -18.98 -7.19
N ARG A 275 1.79 -19.95 -6.39
CA ARG A 275 2.89 -19.80 -5.42
C ARG A 275 4.16 -20.53 -5.83
N GLY A 276 4.24 -21.02 -7.07
CA GLY A 276 5.40 -21.73 -7.60
C GLY A 276 6.52 -20.81 -8.09
N ALA A 277 6.27 -19.51 -8.20
CA ALA A 277 7.22 -18.56 -8.72
C ALA A 277 8.42 -18.32 -7.79
N SER A 278 9.60 -18.11 -8.38
CA SER A 278 10.82 -17.84 -7.63
C SER A 278 10.94 -16.35 -7.29
N LEU A 279 10.96 -16.00 -6.00
CA LEU A 279 11.11 -14.61 -5.56
C LEU A 279 12.32 -13.90 -6.19
N GLY A 280 13.42 -14.62 -6.40
CA GLY A 280 14.64 -14.10 -7.01
C GLY A 280 14.48 -13.61 -8.45
N SER A 281 13.47 -14.08 -9.20
CA SER A 281 13.24 -13.60 -10.56
C SER A 281 12.67 -12.19 -10.59
N TYR A 282 11.95 -11.76 -9.56
CA TYR A 282 11.24 -10.47 -9.52
C TYR A 282 12.05 -9.33 -8.90
N VAL A 283 13.04 -9.63 -8.06
CA VAL A 283 13.78 -8.60 -7.32
C VAL A 283 15.05 -8.18 -8.05
N SER A 284 15.49 -6.94 -7.84
CA SER A 284 16.80 -6.46 -8.28
C SER A 284 17.94 -7.06 -7.46
N GLN A 285 19.19 -6.80 -7.85
CA GLN A 285 20.38 -7.24 -7.10
C GLN A 285 20.37 -6.75 -5.63
N SER A 286 19.99 -5.49 -5.40
CA SER A 286 19.98 -4.91 -4.04
C SER A 286 18.93 -5.58 -3.16
N ALA A 287 17.72 -5.81 -3.69
CA ALA A 287 16.66 -6.50 -2.97
C ALA A 287 16.98 -7.99 -2.74
N HIS A 288 17.63 -8.67 -3.69
CA HIS A 288 18.13 -10.04 -3.49
C HIS A 288 19.08 -10.14 -2.29
N GLN A 289 20.00 -9.18 -2.16
CA GLN A 289 20.92 -9.07 -1.02
C GLN A 289 20.19 -8.74 0.29
N THR A 290 19.29 -7.76 0.28
CA THR A 290 18.48 -7.37 1.45
C THR A 290 17.68 -8.56 2.00
N LEU A 291 17.07 -9.34 1.11
CA LEU A 291 16.27 -10.51 1.47
C LEU A 291 17.11 -11.77 1.76
N LYS A 292 18.42 -11.71 1.50
CA LYS A 292 19.37 -12.84 1.64
C LYS A 292 18.90 -14.08 0.87
N LEU A 293 18.48 -13.88 -0.38
CA LEU A 293 17.99 -14.97 -1.21
C LEU A 293 19.13 -15.93 -1.59
N ALA A 294 18.81 -17.20 -1.74
CA ALA A 294 19.74 -18.18 -2.27
C ALA A 294 19.98 -17.99 -3.78
N GLY A 295 21.12 -18.49 -4.27
CA GLY A 295 21.49 -18.42 -5.69
C GLY A 295 22.25 -17.14 -6.08
N GLU A 296 22.60 -17.05 -7.35
CA GLU A 296 23.31 -15.89 -7.90
C GLU A 296 22.35 -14.68 -7.97
N PRO A 297 22.76 -13.50 -7.45
CA PRO A 297 21.94 -12.32 -7.58
C PRO A 297 21.80 -11.93 -9.06
N PRO A 298 20.66 -11.35 -9.46
CA PRO A 298 20.50 -10.87 -10.82
C PRO A 298 21.53 -9.76 -11.15
N ALA A 299 21.73 -9.53 -12.45
CA ALA A 299 22.56 -8.44 -12.91
C ALA A 299 22.07 -7.09 -12.37
N ASP A 300 23.01 -6.16 -12.21
CA ASP A 300 22.71 -4.80 -11.83
C ASP A 300 22.28 -4.02 -13.08
N ASP A 301 21.00 -3.66 -13.16
CA ASP A 301 20.41 -2.96 -14.31
C ASP A 301 20.80 -1.47 -14.35
N ARG A 302 21.63 -1.01 -13.40
CA ARG A 302 22.09 0.39 -13.33
C ARG A 302 23.08 0.72 -14.44
N PRO A 303 22.93 1.88 -15.11
CA PRO A 303 23.94 2.34 -16.06
C PRO A 303 25.27 2.64 -15.34
N PRO A 304 26.41 2.29 -15.96
CA PRO A 304 27.72 2.60 -15.39
C PRO A 304 27.90 4.12 -15.33
N ARG A 305 28.35 4.63 -14.16
CA ARG A 305 28.77 6.02 -14.01
C ARG A 305 30.14 6.22 -14.65
N LEU A 306 30.36 7.38 -15.27
CA LEU A 306 31.67 7.78 -15.77
C LEU A 306 32.56 8.25 -14.61
N GLU A 307 33.87 8.03 -14.70
CA GLU A 307 34.82 8.52 -13.70
C GLU A 307 34.74 10.06 -13.62
N GLY A 308 34.32 10.59 -12.47
CA GLY A 308 34.15 12.03 -12.22
C GLY A 308 32.71 12.46 -11.87
N ASP A 309 31.74 11.55 -12.02
CA ASP A 309 30.34 11.80 -11.64
C ASP A 309 30.18 12.00 -10.13
N LYS A 310 29.73 13.19 -9.71
CA LYS A 310 29.45 13.49 -8.31
C LYS A 310 28.09 12.94 -7.90
N ALA A 311 28.03 12.17 -6.83
CA ALA A 311 26.77 11.83 -6.16
C ALA A 311 26.13 13.10 -5.55
N PRO A 312 24.80 13.20 -5.45
CA PRO A 312 24.16 14.28 -4.71
C PRO A 312 24.63 14.31 -3.24
N PRO A 313 24.64 15.49 -2.60
CA PRO A 313 24.91 15.57 -1.17
C PRO A 313 23.90 14.73 -0.37
N GLU A 314 24.40 13.94 0.58
CA GLU A 314 23.58 13.09 1.46
C GLU A 314 22.56 13.94 2.22
N ARG A 315 21.26 13.62 2.08
CA ARG A 315 20.22 14.29 2.84
C ARG A 315 20.04 13.54 4.17
N GLY A 316 20.79 13.98 5.18
CA GLY A 316 20.66 13.48 6.56
C GLY A 316 19.24 13.66 7.08
N GLY A 317 18.72 12.64 7.75
CA GLY A 317 17.39 12.64 8.34
C GLY A 317 17.28 13.64 9.47
N ASP A 318 16.67 14.80 9.19
CA ASP A 318 15.90 15.61 10.12
C ASP A 318 15.21 16.71 9.31
N ALA A 319 13.91 16.52 9.04
CA ALA A 319 13.10 17.55 8.42
C ALA A 319 12.77 18.62 9.47
N LYS A 320 13.64 19.62 9.60
CA LYS A 320 13.21 20.95 10.04
C LYS A 320 12.91 21.79 8.81
N GLU A 321 11.65 22.20 8.69
CA GLU A 321 11.25 23.28 7.79
C GLU A 321 12.10 24.50 8.10
N VAL A 322 12.98 24.87 7.16
CA VAL A 322 13.57 26.19 7.10
C VAL A 322 13.15 26.78 5.77
N GLY A 323 12.20 27.71 5.85
CA GLY A 323 11.91 28.62 4.76
C GLY A 323 13.12 29.52 4.56
N ASP A 324 13.88 29.29 3.50
CA ASP A 324 14.86 30.24 3.02
C ASP A 324 14.72 30.43 1.52
N LYS A 325 14.70 31.70 1.10
CA LYS A 325 14.59 32.13 -0.29
C LYS A 325 15.83 31.66 -1.07
N PRO A 326 15.71 31.32 -2.37
CA PRO A 326 16.86 30.93 -3.15
C PRO A 326 17.81 32.11 -3.35
N ALA A 327 19.08 31.93 -3.01
CA ALA A 327 20.15 32.80 -3.44
C ALA A 327 20.32 32.69 -4.97
N GLU A 328 20.40 33.85 -5.60
CA GLU A 328 20.51 34.03 -7.05
C GLU A 328 21.93 33.66 -7.51
N GLY A 329 22.04 32.64 -8.37
CA GLY A 329 23.28 32.37 -9.12
C GLY A 329 23.93 31.00 -8.90
N ASP A 330 23.22 29.91 -9.19
CA ASP A 330 23.87 28.74 -9.82
C ASP A 330 22.82 27.94 -10.61
N LYS A 331 23.02 27.84 -11.93
CA LYS A 331 22.06 27.21 -12.85
C LYS A 331 22.27 25.69 -12.84
N GLY A 332 21.69 25.01 -11.87
CA GLY A 332 21.50 23.56 -11.93
C GLY A 332 20.55 23.20 -13.08
N CYS A 333 21.06 22.50 -14.10
CA CYS A 333 20.24 22.04 -15.22
C CYS A 333 19.32 20.90 -14.78
N LYS A 334 18.01 21.14 -14.81
CA LYS A 334 17.02 20.07 -15.01
C LYS A 334 16.91 19.82 -16.50
N CYS A 335 17.05 18.57 -16.94
CA CYS A 335 16.75 18.17 -18.32
C CYS A 335 15.23 18.15 -18.51
N SER A 336 14.64 19.27 -18.89
CA SER A 336 13.37 19.27 -19.62
C SER A 336 13.70 19.01 -21.09
N ALA A 337 13.13 17.95 -21.66
CA ALA A 337 13.15 17.76 -23.10
C ALA A 337 12.21 18.80 -23.74
N GLU A 338 12.76 19.93 -24.20
CA GLU A 338 12.02 20.87 -25.04
C GLU A 338 11.93 20.32 -26.48
N GLN A 339 10.71 20.35 -27.00
CA GLN A 339 10.37 20.02 -28.38
C GLN A 339 11.10 20.96 -29.36
N THR A 340 11.62 20.37 -30.43
CA THR A 340 12.34 21.06 -31.52
C THR A 340 11.47 22.15 -32.17
N PRO A 341 12.00 23.37 -32.41
CA PRO A 341 11.27 24.37 -33.19
C PRO A 341 11.42 24.07 -34.68
N ALA A 342 10.32 23.71 -35.35
CA ALA A 342 10.29 23.61 -36.80
C ALA A 342 10.27 25.02 -37.42
N GLN A 343 11.36 25.40 -38.08
CA GLN A 343 11.38 26.57 -38.96
C GLN A 343 10.85 26.21 -40.35
N GLY A 344 9.76 26.88 -40.73
CA GLY A 344 9.58 27.49 -42.05
C GLY A 344 9.05 26.62 -43.19
N LEU A 345 7.81 26.91 -43.62
CA LEU A 345 7.42 26.91 -45.03
C LEU A 345 6.39 28.03 -45.29
N LEU A 346 6.75 28.90 -46.24
CA LEU A 346 5.93 29.94 -46.83
C LEU A 346 4.83 29.34 -47.73
N GLY A 347 3.65 29.98 -47.77
CA GLY A 347 2.86 30.07 -49.00
C GLY A 347 1.33 29.93 -48.89
N LEU A 348 0.65 30.99 -49.36
CA LEU A 348 -0.71 31.03 -49.96
C LEU A 348 -1.88 30.78 -48.97
N GLY A 349 -2.84 31.68 -48.73
CA GLY A 349 -3.62 32.51 -49.67
C GLY A 349 -5.06 31.96 -49.72
N GLY A 350 -6.05 32.74 -49.25
CA GLY A 350 -7.47 32.55 -49.63
C GLY A 350 -8.50 32.34 -48.51
N LEU A 351 -9.31 33.38 -48.29
CA LEU A 351 -10.79 33.40 -48.16
C LEU A 351 -11.51 32.36 -47.27
N ALA A 352 -12.22 32.83 -46.24
CA ALA A 352 -13.69 32.73 -46.16
C ALA A 352 -14.27 33.48 -44.94
N LEU A 353 -15.04 34.54 -45.23
CA LEU A 353 -16.09 35.10 -44.38
C LEU A 353 -17.33 34.21 -44.44
N LEU A 354 -17.98 33.96 -43.30
CA LEU A 354 -19.42 33.67 -43.05
C LEU A 354 -19.48 33.20 -41.58
N GLY A 355 -19.95 33.96 -40.60
CA GLY A 355 -21.26 34.58 -40.50
C GLY A 355 -22.19 33.63 -39.74
N LEU A 356 -22.45 33.88 -38.45
CA LEU A 356 -23.75 33.62 -37.82
C LEU A 356 -23.89 34.34 -36.47
N LEU A 357 -25.05 34.99 -36.35
CA LEU A 357 -25.46 35.95 -35.35
C LEU A 357 -25.69 35.31 -33.97
N ARG A 358 -25.09 35.91 -32.93
CA ARG A 358 -25.49 35.72 -31.53
C ARG A 358 -26.56 36.77 -31.20
N ARG A 359 -27.83 36.35 -31.14
CA ARG A 359 -28.95 37.20 -30.69
C ARG A 359 -29.36 36.81 -29.26
N ARG A 360 -29.39 37.85 -28.42
CA ARG A 360 -30.16 38.09 -27.19
C ARG A 360 -29.59 37.69 -25.82
N ARG A 361 -29.41 38.77 -25.04
CA ARG A 361 -29.29 38.89 -23.58
C ARG A 361 -30.61 38.59 -22.87
N ARG A 362 -30.47 38.11 -21.63
CA ARG A 362 -31.20 38.45 -20.38
C ARG A 362 -32.74 38.55 -20.43
N THR A 363 -33.38 37.64 -19.71
CA THR A 363 -33.93 37.89 -18.35
C THR A 363 -33.73 36.65 -17.52
#